data_AF-A0A3D0DE61-F1
#
_entry.id   AF-A0A3D0DE61-F1
#
_cell.length_a   1.000
_cell.length_b   1.000
_cell.length_c   1.000
_cell.angle_alpha   90.00
_cell.angle_beta   90.00
_cell.angle_gamma   90.00
#
_symmetry.space_group_name_H-M   'P 1'
#
loop_
_entity.id
_entity.type
_entity.pdbx_description
1 polymer ?
#
loop_
_entity_poly.entity_id
_entity_poly.type
_entity_poly.pdbx_seq_one_letter_code
_entity_poly.pdbx_strand_id
1 'polypeptide(L)' 'MPLNLAEKIQNAGVVGAGGAGFPSHVKLGKPIETLIINGAECEPLLHKDKAIMRHFAPQIAAGL' A
#
# COMPACT_ATOMS: atom_id res chain seq x y z
N MET A 1 4.99 -23.79 8.92
CA MET A 1 5.26 -22.41 9.37
C MET A 1 4.23 -21.51 8.69
N PRO A 2 3.55 -20.61 9.41
CA PRO A 2 2.66 -19.62 8.77
C PRO A 2 3.50 -18.67 7.90
N LEU A 3 2.97 -18.28 6.74
CA LEU A 3 3.62 -17.31 5.86
C LEU A 3 3.80 -15.96 6.59
N ASN A 4 4.96 -15.33 6.42
CA ASN A 4 5.20 -13.98 6.87
C ASN A 4 4.44 -12.96 5.98
N LEU A 5 4.39 -11.69 6.39
CA LEU A 5 3.63 -10.67 5.67
C LEU A 5 4.11 -10.46 4.22
N ALA A 6 5.43 -10.44 3.98
CA ALA A 6 5.98 -10.26 2.65
C ALA A 6 5.62 -11.44 1.73
N GLU A 7 5.67 -12.68 2.25
CA GLU A 7 5.24 -13.88 1.53
C GLU A 7 3.75 -13.86 1.19
N LYS A 8 2.88 -13.43 2.13
CA LYS A 8 1.45 -13.25 1.87
C LYS A 8 1.20 -12.23 0.75
N ILE A 9 1.88 -11.09 0.79
CA ILE A 9 1.77 -10.01 -0.20
C ILE A 9 2.27 -10.48 -1.57
N GLN A 10 3.37 -11.22 -1.61
CA GLN A 10 3.89 -11.83 -2.84
C GLN A 10 2.90 -12.83 -3.42
N ASN A 11 2.36 -13.74 -2.62
CA ASN A 11 1.42 -14.76 -3.08
C ASN A 11 0.10 -14.17 -3.58
N ALA A 12 -0.33 -13.03 -3.01
CA ALA A 12 -1.50 -12.29 -3.45
C ALA A 12 -1.25 -11.42 -4.71
N GLY A 13 0.00 -11.31 -5.18
CA GLY A 13 0.37 -10.53 -6.36
C GLY A 13 0.22 -9.00 -6.18
N VAL A 14 0.33 -8.50 -4.94
CA VAL A 14 0.11 -7.08 -4.65
C VAL A 14 1.28 -6.24 -5.13
N VAL A 15 0.95 -5.18 -5.88
CA VAL A 15 1.89 -4.19 -6.41
C VAL A 15 1.56 -2.79 -5.88
N GLY A 16 2.50 -1.86 -6.02
CA GLY A 16 2.31 -0.46 -5.62
C GLY A 16 1.20 0.22 -6.44
N ALA A 17 0.16 0.69 -5.74
CA ALA A 17 -1.01 1.34 -6.35
C ALA A 17 -0.77 2.79 -6.84
N GLY A 18 0.45 3.32 -6.70
CA GLY A 18 0.82 4.69 -7.11
C GLY A 18 1.19 4.86 -8.59
N GLY A 19 1.01 3.82 -9.43
CA GLY A 19 1.24 3.88 -10.87
C GLY A 19 2.49 3.14 -11.37
N ALA A 20 3.57 3.10 -10.57
CA ALA A 20 4.81 2.42 -10.96
C ALA A 20 4.73 0.89 -10.96
N GLY A 21 3.71 0.28 -10.33
CA GLY A 21 3.54 -1.17 -10.29
C GLY A 21 4.66 -1.94 -9.59
N PHE A 22 5.49 -1.28 -8.78
CA PHE A 22 6.61 -1.93 -8.09
C PHE A 22 6.10 -3.02 -7.11
N PRO A 23 6.68 -4.23 -7.09
CA PRO A 23 6.20 -5.31 -6.22
C PRO A 23 6.26 -4.94 -4.73
N SER A 24 5.13 -4.98 -4.04
CA SER A 24 5.03 -4.46 -2.66
C SER A 24 5.85 -5.29 -1.66
N HIS A 25 5.95 -6.61 -1.88
CA HIS A 25 6.71 -7.50 -0.99
C HIS A 25 8.21 -7.17 -0.97
N VAL A 26 8.79 -6.66 -2.08
CA VAL A 26 10.21 -6.27 -2.15
C VAL A 26 10.51 -5.10 -1.21
N LYS A 27 9.53 -4.20 -1.01
CA LYS A 27 9.68 -3.06 -0.08
C LYS A 27 9.78 -3.49 1.39
N LEU A 28 9.33 -4.70 1.72
CA LEU A 28 9.32 -5.26 3.08
C LEU A 28 10.56 -6.11 3.40
N GLY A 29 11.57 -6.13 2.53
CA GLY A 29 12.77 -6.97 2.69
C GLY A 29 13.72 -6.57 3.82
N LYS A 30 13.44 -5.50 4.56
CA LYS A 30 14.25 -4.99 5.67
C LYS A 30 13.36 -4.45 6.80
N PRO A 31 13.85 -4.37 8.05
CA PRO A 31 13.15 -3.67 9.12
C PRO A 31 12.83 -2.22 8.73
N ILE A 32 11.60 -1.79 9.01
CA ILE A 32 11.11 -0.44 8.71
C ILE A 32 10.92 0.28 10.03
N GLU A 33 11.65 1.37 10.23
CA GLU A 33 11.50 2.24 11.41
C GLU A 33 10.43 3.32 11.19
N THR A 34 10.27 3.77 9.94
CA THR A 34 9.35 4.85 9.57
C THR A 34 8.51 4.44 8.37
N LEU A 35 7.19 4.58 8.49
CA LEU A 35 6.24 4.37 7.41
C LEU A 35 5.67 5.72 6.97
N ILE A 36 5.85 6.05 5.69
CA ILE A 36 5.23 7.23 5.08
C ILE A 36 4.09 6.77 4.19
N ILE A 37 2.89 7.28 4.46
CA ILE A 37 1.70 7.01 3.65
C ILE A 37 1.51 8.15 2.68
N ASN A 38 1.62 7.84 1.39
CA ASN A 38 1.38 8.81 0.35
C ASN A 38 -0.13 9.00 0.13
N GLY A 39 -0.69 10.08 0.65
CA GLY A 39 -2.05 10.54 0.34
C GLY A 39 -2.11 11.65 -0.72
N ALA A 40 -0.97 12.00 -1.31
CA ALA A 40 -0.90 13.02 -2.35
C ALA A 40 -1.17 12.39 -3.73
N GLU A 41 -2.31 12.73 -4.31
CA GLU A 41 -2.70 12.35 -5.66
C GLU A 41 -2.84 13.62 -6.50
N CYS A 42 -1.77 13.94 -7.23
CA CYS A 42 -1.68 15.14 -8.07
C CYS A 42 -1.87 14.83 -9.56
N GLU A 43 -2.01 13.56 -9.93
CA GLU A 43 -2.21 13.15 -11.32
C GLU A 43 -3.58 13.66 -11.81
N PRO A 44 -3.65 14.35 -12.97
CA PRO A 44 -4.90 14.86 -13.49
C PRO A 44 -5.98 13.78 -13.63
N LEU A 45 -7.21 14.14 -13.28
CA LEU A 45 -8.41 13.29 -13.35
C LEU A 45 -8.44 12.11 -12.36
N LEU A 46 -7.38 11.85 -11.61
CA LEU A 46 -7.37 10.81 -10.57
C LEU A 46 -7.74 11.39 -9.21
N HIS A 47 -8.71 10.74 -8.56
CA HIS A 47 -9.24 11.10 -7.25
C HIS A 47 -9.49 9.88 -6.36
N LYS A 48 -8.89 8.73 -6.69
CA LYS A 48 -9.13 7.47 -5.98
C LYS A 48 -8.63 7.55 -4.54
N ASP A 49 -7.47 8.17 -4.30
CA ASP A 49 -6.86 8.21 -2.97
C ASP A 49 -7.72 9.10 -2.05
N LYS A 50 -8.19 10.23 -2.59
CA LYS A 50 -9.16 11.10 -1.91
C LYS A 50 -10.47 10.38 -1.60
N ALA A 51 -11.00 9.60 -2.55
CA ALA A 51 -12.25 8.87 -2.35
C ALA A 51 -12.11 7.80 -1.27
N ILE A 52 -11.06 6.98 -1.31
CA ILE A 52 -10.86 5.93 -0.32
C ILE A 52 -10.59 6.50 1.08
N MET A 53 -9.82 7.60 1.18
CA MET A 53 -9.61 8.27 2.47
C MET A 53 -10.90 8.86 3.05
N ARG A 54 -11.84 9.31 2.22
CA ARG A 54 -13.12 9.86 2.70
C ARG A 54 -14.12 8.78 3.09
N HIS A 55 -14.16 7.67 2.38
CA HIS A 55 -15.22 6.67 2.51
C HIS A 55 -14.79 5.41 3.27
N PHE A 56 -13.48 5.13 3.37
CA PHE A 56 -12.93 3.90 3.92
C PHE A 56 -11.71 4.16 4.85
N ALA A 57 -11.71 5.29 5.55
CA ALA A 57 -10.61 5.67 6.45
C ALA A 57 -10.26 4.58 7.50
N PRO A 58 -11.24 3.91 8.15
CA PRO A 58 -10.92 2.86 9.12
C PRO A 58 -10.16 1.68 8.51
N GLN A 59 -10.50 1.29 7.27
CA GLN A 59 -9.82 0.21 6.56
C GLN A 59 -8.39 0.58 6.19
N ILE A 60 -8.17 1.85 5.81
CA ILE A 60 -6.81 2.37 5.55
C ILE A 60 -5.99 2.34 6.83
N ALA A 61 -6.54 2.85 7.94
CA ALA A 61 -5.85 2.86 9.24
C ALA A 61 -5.51 1.45 9.75
N ALA A 62 -6.38 0.46 9.49
CA ALA A 62 -6.13 -0.93 9.85
C ALA A 62 -5.01 -1.61 9.03
N GLY A 63 -4.60 -1.03 7.90
CA GLY A 63 -3.51 -1.51 7.07
C GLY A 63 -2.15 -0.90 7.40
N LEU A 64 -2.09 0.03 8.35
CA LEU A 64 -0.86 0.65 8.87
C LEU A 64 -0.25 -0.22 9.97
#